data_AF-A0A968BSM3-F1
#
_entry.id   AF-A0A968BSM3-F1
#
_cell.length_a   1.000
_cell.length_b   1.000
_cell.length_c   1.000
_cell.angle_alpha   90.00
_cell.angle_beta   90.00
_cell.angle_gamma   90.00
#
_symmetry.space_group_name_H-M   'P 1'
#
loop_
_entity.id
_entity.type
_entity.pdbx_description
1 polymer ?
#
loop_
_entity_poly.entity_id
_entity_poly.type
_entity_poly.pdbx_seq_one_letter_code
_entity_poly.pdbx_strand_id
1 'polypeptide(L)'
;QRRDVDLSASDDGLYVLTRDLNSPKASLLYYREGQPVADFAPNIDIVHPRQVVAQGDTTFVLDRGGRRLLALDSHTGDLGALHQFSDRTAVGAVWVDPGRDRVILAGRDALYLLGQPEIQMVIEGDTALQDPLPNDPAMLQDLRGFSSPIQDATVTKRDFQMPGAPRHYRLGVHEGLDFYGNTVGVPVNRRTPVRAVADGLVIRALVDYEPVTTVQADAWAAQSRSLGYTPPEVLDGYRGRQIWIDHGNGVISRYAHLGGIEPGIVEGAEVARGQVIANVG
;
A
#
# COMPACT_ATOMS: atom_id res chain seq x y z
N GLN A 1 15.42 -5.61 -9.20
CA GLN A 1 14.05 -5.58 -9.77
C GLN A 1 13.43 -4.26 -9.39
N ARG A 2 12.87 -3.55 -10.37
CA ARG A 2 12.19 -2.26 -10.22
C ARG A 2 10.71 -2.43 -10.51
N ARG A 3 9.90 -1.52 -9.99
CA ARG A 3 8.48 -1.38 -10.31
C ARG A 3 8.24 0.05 -10.79
N ASP A 4 7.49 0.19 -11.87
CA ASP A 4 7.05 1.49 -12.35
C ASP A 4 6.01 2.07 -11.39
N VAL A 5 6.21 3.33 -11.02
CA VAL A 5 5.39 4.07 -10.07
C VAL A 5 4.37 4.90 -10.82
N ASP A 6 4.85 5.66 -11.80
CA ASP A 6 4.05 6.59 -12.58
C ASP A 6 4.79 6.92 -13.90
N LEU A 7 4.07 7.49 -14.86
CA LEU A 7 4.63 7.98 -16.12
C LEU A 7 3.96 9.29 -16.53
N SER A 8 4.72 10.16 -17.19
CA SER A 8 4.20 11.40 -17.72
C SER A 8 4.77 11.67 -19.10
N ALA A 9 3.90 12.06 -20.03
CA ALA A 9 4.28 12.43 -21.39
C ALA A 9 4.26 13.95 -21.53
N SER A 10 5.21 14.46 -22.30
CA SER A 10 5.29 15.84 -22.77
C SER A 10 5.52 15.83 -24.28
N ASP A 11 5.51 16.99 -24.91
CA ASP A 11 5.85 17.13 -26.33
C ASP A 11 7.27 16.62 -26.64
N ASP A 12 8.18 16.71 -25.66
CA ASP A 12 9.59 16.31 -25.81
C ASP A 12 9.84 14.83 -25.53
N GLY A 13 8.87 14.09 -24.97
CA GLY A 13 8.99 12.65 -24.74
C GLY A 13 8.32 12.14 -23.47
N LEU A 14 8.74 10.94 -23.04
CA LEU A 14 8.11 10.18 -21.96
C LEU A 14 9.05 10.05 -20.77
N TYR A 15 8.54 10.40 -19.59
CA TYR A 15 9.21 10.22 -18.31
C TYR A 15 8.60 9.05 -17.56
N VAL A 16 9.45 8.14 -17.07
CA VAL A 16 9.02 6.96 -16.32
C VAL A 16 9.66 7.01 -14.93
N LEU A 17 8.82 7.16 -13.91
CA LEU A 17 9.25 7.14 -12.52
C LEU A 17 9.21 5.70 -12.01
N THR A 18 10.36 5.17 -11.63
CA THR A 18 10.51 3.77 -11.20
C THR A 18 11.08 3.70 -9.79
N ARG A 19 10.76 2.63 -9.05
CA ARG A 19 11.29 2.40 -7.70
C ARG A 19 11.83 0.99 -7.56
N ASP A 20 12.95 0.86 -6.85
CA ASP A 20 13.50 -0.44 -6.49
C ASP A 20 12.54 -1.22 -5.54
N LEU A 21 12.39 -2.53 -5.73
CA LEU A 21 11.41 -3.32 -4.95
C LEU A 21 11.70 -3.44 -3.44
N ASN A 22 12.97 -3.36 -3.04
CA ASN A 22 13.40 -3.53 -1.64
C ASN A 22 14.12 -2.27 -1.11
N SER A 23 13.89 -1.12 -1.75
CA SER A 23 14.55 0.14 -1.41
C SER A 23 13.58 1.30 -1.64
N PRO A 24 13.61 2.35 -0.81
CA PRO A 24 12.79 3.53 -1.04
C PRO A 24 13.27 4.35 -2.24
N LYS A 25 14.48 4.07 -2.77
CA LYS A 25 15.10 4.84 -3.86
C LYS A 25 14.36 4.64 -5.18
N ALA A 26 14.29 5.72 -5.92
CA ALA A 26 13.68 5.79 -7.23
C ALA A 26 14.68 6.19 -8.32
N SER A 27 14.30 5.96 -9.57
CA SER A 27 14.95 6.51 -10.74
C SER A 27 13.89 7.12 -11.64
N LEU A 28 14.15 8.34 -12.12
CA LEU A 28 13.37 8.96 -13.18
C LEU A 28 14.11 8.72 -14.48
N LEU A 29 13.47 8.02 -15.41
CA LEU A 29 14.01 7.69 -16.73
C LEU A 29 13.34 8.56 -17.78
N TYR A 30 14.08 9.02 -18.76
CA TYR A 30 13.55 9.80 -19.88
C TYR A 30 13.72 9.04 -21.19
N TYR A 31 12.67 9.00 -21.99
CA TYR A 31 12.60 8.34 -23.29
C TYR A 31 12.18 9.33 -24.36
N ARG A 32 12.91 9.34 -25.48
CA ARG A 32 12.58 10.10 -26.69
C ARG A 32 12.51 9.12 -27.87
N GLU A 33 11.42 9.17 -28.64
CA GLU A 33 11.18 8.26 -29.78
C GLU A 33 11.32 6.76 -29.41
N GLY A 34 10.90 6.41 -28.18
CA GLY A 34 10.98 5.04 -27.67
C GLY A 34 12.37 4.59 -27.23
N GLN A 35 13.39 5.45 -27.27
CA GLN A 35 14.75 5.15 -26.81
C GLN A 35 15.08 5.89 -25.51
N PRO A 36 15.80 5.25 -24.56
CA PRO A 36 16.24 5.93 -23.35
C PRO A 36 17.30 6.99 -23.66
N VAL A 37 17.19 8.15 -23.04
CA VAL A 37 18.17 9.24 -23.16
C VAL A 37 19.21 9.07 -22.05
N ALA A 38 20.43 8.69 -22.42
CA ALA A 38 21.48 8.30 -21.47
C ALA A 38 22.01 9.45 -20.60
N ASP A 39 22.01 10.68 -21.15
CA ASP A 39 22.57 11.86 -20.47
C ASP A 39 21.57 12.53 -19.50
N PHE A 40 20.30 12.07 -19.49
CA PHE A 40 19.32 12.54 -18.53
C PHE A 40 19.58 11.89 -17.17
N ALA A 41 20.00 12.69 -16.19
CA ALA A 41 20.44 12.20 -14.90
C ALA A 41 20.05 13.16 -13.77
N PRO A 42 18.95 12.89 -13.04
CA PRO A 42 18.59 13.69 -11.87
C PRO A 42 19.73 13.79 -10.87
N ASN A 43 20.13 15.02 -10.55
CA ASN A 43 21.24 15.31 -9.64
C ASN A 43 20.82 15.31 -8.14
N ILE A 44 19.65 14.74 -7.84
CA ILE A 44 19.08 14.65 -6.49
C ILE A 44 18.49 13.26 -6.23
N ASP A 45 18.69 12.76 -5.01
CA ASP A 45 18.06 11.52 -4.55
C ASP A 45 16.54 11.65 -4.50
N ILE A 46 15.85 10.80 -5.27
CA ILE A 46 14.40 10.62 -5.23
C ILE A 46 14.08 9.39 -4.36
N VAL A 47 13.27 9.58 -3.34
CA VAL A 47 12.93 8.52 -2.37
C VAL A 47 11.43 8.50 -2.06
N HIS A 48 10.84 7.32 -1.90
CA HIS A 48 9.39 7.14 -1.75
C HIS A 48 8.60 7.94 -2.82
N PRO A 49 8.88 7.69 -4.12
CA PRO A 49 8.24 8.37 -5.23
C PRO A 49 6.73 8.15 -5.21
N ARG A 50 5.96 9.16 -5.62
CA ARG A 50 4.51 9.07 -5.78
C ARG A 50 4.04 9.36 -7.19
N GLN A 51 4.57 10.39 -7.81
CA GLN A 51 4.04 10.90 -9.06
C GLN A 51 5.12 11.65 -9.85
N VAL A 52 5.01 11.62 -11.18
CA VAL A 52 5.76 12.47 -12.10
C VAL A 52 4.78 13.24 -12.99
N VAL A 53 5.06 14.52 -13.23
CA VAL A 53 4.31 15.35 -14.19
C VAL A 53 5.30 16.19 -15.00
N ALA A 54 5.36 15.96 -16.31
CA ALA A 54 6.19 16.74 -17.22
C ALA A 54 5.35 17.82 -17.90
N GLN A 55 5.81 19.07 -17.83
CA GLN A 55 5.15 20.21 -18.45
C GLN A 55 6.21 21.21 -18.94
N GLY A 56 6.28 21.40 -20.26
CA GLY A 56 7.31 22.21 -20.90
C GLY A 56 8.71 21.80 -20.45
N ASP A 57 9.54 22.80 -20.13
CA ASP A 57 10.94 22.59 -19.72
C ASP A 57 11.09 22.08 -18.27
N THR A 58 9.99 21.85 -17.54
CA THR A 58 10.03 21.37 -16.16
C THR A 58 9.34 20.01 -15.98
N THR A 59 10.07 19.08 -15.37
CA THR A 59 9.54 17.80 -14.90
C THR A 59 9.42 17.82 -13.39
N PHE A 60 8.19 17.75 -12.90
CA PHE A 60 7.87 17.70 -11.48
C PHE A 60 7.86 16.27 -10.97
N VAL A 61 8.52 16.03 -9.82
CA VAL A 61 8.48 14.74 -9.12
C VAL A 61 8.00 14.95 -7.70
N LEU A 62 6.88 14.31 -7.36
CA LEU A 62 6.39 14.25 -5.98
C LEU A 62 6.99 13.04 -5.28
N ASP A 63 7.80 13.28 -4.25
CA ASP A 63 8.52 12.24 -3.52
C ASP A 63 8.39 12.41 -1.98
N ARG A 64 9.16 11.61 -1.23
CA ARG A 64 9.11 11.50 0.23
C ARG A 64 7.71 11.23 0.75
N GLY A 65 6.96 10.38 0.03
CA GLY A 65 5.58 10.07 0.38
C GLY A 65 4.64 11.27 0.28
N GLY A 66 4.93 12.23 -0.60
CA GLY A 66 4.10 13.42 -0.83
C GLY A 66 4.55 14.66 -0.05
N ARG A 67 5.73 14.65 0.58
CA ARG A 67 6.19 15.76 1.45
C ARG A 67 7.17 16.69 0.76
N ARG A 68 7.59 16.38 -0.47
CA ARG A 68 8.54 17.17 -1.23
C ARG A 68 8.20 17.09 -2.71
N LEU A 69 8.11 18.25 -3.34
CA LEU A 69 8.00 18.40 -4.78
C LEU A 69 9.36 18.86 -5.32
N LEU A 70 9.90 18.13 -6.28
CA LEU A 70 11.10 18.49 -7.03
C LEU A 70 10.65 19.05 -8.37
N ALA A 71 11.22 20.18 -8.78
CA ALA A 71 11.12 20.72 -10.14
C ALA A 71 12.47 20.52 -10.80
N LEU A 72 12.53 19.58 -11.75
CA LEU A 72 13.72 19.20 -12.48
C LEU A 72 13.66 19.78 -13.89
N ASP A 73 14.80 20.15 -14.44
CA ASP A 73 14.91 20.47 -15.86
C ASP A 73 14.58 19.21 -16.69
N SER A 74 13.65 19.35 -17.65
CA SER A 74 13.15 18.25 -18.46
C SER A 74 14.22 17.60 -19.35
N HIS A 75 15.28 18.32 -19.70
CA HIS A 75 16.30 17.84 -20.65
C HIS A 75 17.49 17.16 -19.96
N THR A 76 17.89 17.68 -18.81
CA THR A 76 19.10 17.26 -18.07
C THR A 76 18.75 16.46 -16.82
N GLY A 77 17.59 16.70 -16.22
CA GLY A 77 17.20 16.19 -14.91
C GLY A 77 17.74 17.04 -13.74
N ASP A 78 18.48 18.12 -14.02
CA ASP A 78 19.05 18.96 -12.96
C ASP A 78 17.95 19.61 -12.10
N LEU A 79 18.14 19.61 -10.78
CA LEU A 79 17.23 20.25 -9.85
C LEU A 79 17.23 21.78 -10.05
N GLY A 80 16.10 22.32 -10.51
CA GLY A 80 15.86 23.76 -10.55
C GLY A 80 15.28 24.30 -9.24
N ALA A 81 14.28 23.62 -8.67
CA ALA A 81 13.66 24.03 -7.42
C ALA A 81 13.14 22.86 -6.58
N LEU A 82 13.03 23.09 -5.28
CA LEU A 82 12.47 22.14 -4.31
C LEU A 82 11.43 22.87 -3.47
N HIS A 83 10.23 22.28 -3.38
CA HIS A 83 9.14 22.81 -2.57
C HIS A 83 8.73 21.81 -1.49
N GLN A 84 8.59 22.30 -0.26
CA GLN A 84 8.19 21.52 0.90
C GLN A 84 7.48 22.43 1.91
N PHE A 85 6.36 21.95 2.47
CA PHE A 85 5.72 22.62 3.59
C PHE A 85 6.62 22.58 4.83
N SER A 86 6.70 23.67 5.57
CA SER A 86 7.55 23.78 6.77
C SER A 86 7.16 22.77 7.85
N ASP A 87 5.87 22.45 7.97
CA ASP A 87 5.31 21.44 8.88
C ASP A 87 5.41 19.99 8.33
N ARG A 88 5.96 19.83 7.12
CA ARG A 88 6.04 18.57 6.38
C ARG A 88 4.68 17.93 6.10
N THR A 89 3.65 18.74 5.91
CA THR A 89 2.36 18.30 5.35
C THR A 89 2.57 17.50 4.07
N ALA A 90 1.88 16.37 3.98
CA ALA A 90 1.95 15.48 2.83
C ALA A 90 0.75 15.71 1.90
N VAL A 91 1.01 15.70 0.60
CA VAL A 91 -0.02 15.79 -0.44
C VAL A 91 -0.16 14.47 -1.19
N GLY A 92 -1.35 14.21 -1.71
CA GLY A 92 -1.72 13.00 -2.44
C GLY A 92 -1.23 13.02 -3.89
N ALA A 93 -1.36 14.19 -4.55
CA ALA A 93 -1.03 14.36 -5.96
C ALA A 93 -0.58 15.80 -6.25
N VAL A 94 0.10 15.96 -7.38
CA VAL A 94 0.39 17.22 -8.05
C VAL A 94 -0.34 17.26 -9.38
N TRP A 95 -0.88 18.42 -9.71
CA TRP A 95 -1.40 18.74 -11.04
C TRP A 95 -0.73 20.01 -11.53
N VAL A 96 -0.35 20.03 -12.81
CA VAL A 96 0.27 21.18 -13.45
C VAL A 96 -0.61 21.61 -14.61
N ASP A 97 -0.95 22.90 -14.64
CA ASP A 97 -1.80 23.48 -15.67
C ASP A 97 -1.05 23.53 -17.01
N PRO A 98 -1.54 22.84 -18.06
CA PRO A 98 -0.87 22.83 -19.36
C PRO A 98 -0.79 24.18 -20.07
N GLY A 99 -1.61 25.17 -19.65
CA GLY A 99 -1.70 26.47 -20.32
C GLY A 99 -1.32 27.68 -19.46
N ARG A 100 -1.02 27.50 -18.17
CA ARG A 100 -0.76 28.62 -17.24
C ARG A 100 0.38 28.37 -16.24
N ASP A 101 1.13 27.29 -16.39
CA ASP A 101 2.23 26.86 -15.51
C ASP A 101 1.88 26.90 -14.01
N ARG A 102 0.60 26.71 -13.69
CA ARG A 102 0.10 26.71 -12.32
C ARG A 102 0.24 25.32 -11.75
N VAL A 103 0.92 25.21 -10.62
CA VAL A 103 1.08 23.95 -9.89
C VAL A 103 0.10 23.90 -8.72
N ILE A 104 -0.73 22.87 -8.69
CA ILE A 104 -1.68 22.58 -7.61
C ILE A 104 -1.26 21.30 -6.90
N LEU A 105 -1.22 21.33 -5.57
CA LEU A 105 -1.00 20.17 -4.73
C LEU A 105 -2.29 19.77 -4.04
N ALA A 106 -2.70 18.51 -4.21
CA ALA A 106 -3.91 17.97 -3.59
C ALA A 106 -3.59 17.45 -2.17
N GLY A 107 -3.98 18.22 -1.15
CA GLY A 107 -4.00 17.78 0.24
C GLY A 107 -5.15 16.82 0.53
N ARG A 108 -5.30 16.44 1.80
CA ARG A 108 -6.42 15.60 2.26
C ARG A 108 -7.75 16.34 2.19
N ASP A 109 -7.73 17.62 2.55
CA ASP A 109 -8.88 18.47 2.85
C ASP A 109 -8.78 19.86 2.18
N ALA A 110 -7.69 20.13 1.47
CA ALA A 110 -7.43 21.40 0.81
C ALA A 110 -6.64 21.21 -0.49
N LEU A 111 -6.79 22.17 -1.40
CA LEU A 111 -5.89 22.33 -2.54
C LEU A 111 -4.91 23.47 -2.24
N TYR A 112 -3.64 23.23 -2.47
CA TYR A 112 -2.58 24.23 -2.27
C TYR A 112 -2.06 24.70 -3.62
N LEU A 113 -2.08 26.01 -3.86
CA LEU A 113 -1.49 26.61 -5.04
C LEU A 113 -0.04 26.99 -4.72
N LEU A 114 0.90 26.44 -5.50
CA LEU A 114 2.32 26.69 -5.26
C LEU A 114 2.64 28.17 -5.47
N GLY A 115 3.30 28.78 -4.48
CA GLY A 115 3.65 30.21 -4.50
C GLY A 115 2.51 31.17 -4.19
N GLN A 116 1.29 30.67 -3.89
CA GLN A 116 0.11 31.47 -3.55
C GLN A 116 -0.52 30.98 -2.23
N PRO A 117 0.22 31.02 -1.10
CA PRO A 117 -0.25 30.49 0.19
C PRO A 117 -1.50 31.18 0.74
N GLU A 118 -1.80 32.38 0.27
CA GLU A 118 -2.99 33.17 0.61
C GLU A 118 -4.28 32.61 0.01
N ILE A 119 -4.20 31.80 -1.04
CA ILE A 119 -5.37 31.18 -1.67
C ILE A 119 -5.66 29.85 -0.97
N GLN A 120 -6.61 29.86 -0.04
CA GLN A 120 -7.15 28.65 0.55
C GLN A 120 -8.40 28.21 -0.22
N MET A 121 -8.26 27.18 -1.06
CA MET A 121 -9.40 26.46 -1.62
C MET A 121 -9.73 25.29 -0.69
N VAL A 122 -10.65 25.53 0.23
CA VAL A 122 -11.28 24.46 1.00
C VAL A 122 -12.28 23.75 0.09
N ILE A 123 -12.15 22.44 -0.03
CA ILE A 123 -13.14 21.64 -0.73
C ILE A 123 -14.28 21.44 0.27
N GLU A 124 -15.39 22.17 0.09
CA GLU A 124 -16.64 21.93 0.84
C GLU A 124 -17.13 20.52 0.47
N GLY A 125 -16.82 19.54 1.30
CA GLY A 125 -17.29 18.17 1.16
C GLY A 125 -18.56 17.95 1.97
N ASP A 126 -19.62 17.46 1.31
CA ASP A 126 -20.76 16.87 1.99
C ASP A 126 -20.37 15.51 2.59
N THR A 127 -20.80 15.28 3.83
CA THR A 127 -20.52 14.13 4.71
C THR A 127 -19.07 13.66 4.71
N ALA A 128 -18.34 14.02 5.77
CA ALA A 128 -17.31 13.13 6.31
C ALA A 128 -17.86 11.69 6.28
N LEU A 129 -17.06 10.73 5.79
CA LEU A 129 -17.41 9.31 5.82
C LEU A 129 -18.00 9.02 7.21
N GLN A 130 -19.28 8.63 7.25
CA GLN A 130 -20.00 8.47 8.52
C GLN A 130 -19.47 7.28 9.32
N ASP A 131 -18.77 6.37 8.65
CA ASP A 131 -18.12 5.22 9.26
C ASP A 131 -16.77 5.59 9.89
N PRO A 132 -16.38 4.92 10.99
CA PRO A 132 -15.06 5.07 11.58
C PRO A 132 -13.97 4.86 10.53
N LEU A 133 -13.12 5.87 10.37
CA LEU A 133 -11.98 5.75 9.46
C LEU A 133 -10.91 4.85 10.10
N PRO A 134 -10.20 4.02 9.34
CA PRO A 134 -9.08 3.23 9.85
C PRO A 134 -7.99 4.05 10.56
N ASN A 135 -7.93 5.36 10.29
CA ASN A 135 -7.02 6.32 10.92
C ASN A 135 -7.70 7.23 11.95
N ASP A 136 -8.94 6.94 12.35
CA ASP A 136 -9.60 7.60 13.47
C ASP A 136 -8.78 7.36 14.76
N PRO A 137 -8.38 8.41 15.50
CA PRO A 137 -7.67 8.26 16.75
C PRO A 137 -8.33 7.32 17.76
N ALA A 138 -9.66 7.25 17.82
CA ALA A 138 -10.37 6.33 18.70
C ALA A 138 -10.15 4.87 18.26
N MET A 139 -10.28 4.58 16.97
CA MET A 139 -9.99 3.25 16.43
C MET A 139 -8.51 2.88 16.61
N LEU A 140 -7.58 3.81 16.38
CA LEU A 140 -6.15 3.60 16.63
C LEU A 140 -5.84 3.35 18.12
N GLN A 141 -6.63 3.93 19.01
CA GLN A 141 -6.52 3.70 20.45
C GLN A 141 -6.95 2.28 20.81
N ASP A 142 -8.03 1.77 20.21
CA ASP A 142 -8.51 0.40 20.41
C ASP A 142 -7.52 -0.66 19.90
N LEU A 143 -6.70 -0.31 18.90
CA LEU A 143 -5.62 -1.18 18.39
C LEU A 143 -4.35 -1.16 19.26
N ARG A 144 -4.27 -0.30 20.29
CA ARG A 144 -3.09 -0.30 21.17
C ARG A 144 -3.02 -1.59 21.98
N GLY A 145 -1.82 -2.15 22.06
CA GLY A 145 -1.57 -3.38 22.83
C GLY A 145 -1.71 -4.67 22.01
N PHE A 146 -2.11 -4.57 20.74
CA PHE A 146 -2.00 -5.67 19.79
C PHE A 146 -0.52 -5.99 19.53
N SER A 147 -0.17 -7.27 19.53
CA SER A 147 1.18 -7.76 19.24
C SER A 147 1.30 -8.28 17.81
N SER A 148 2.54 -8.45 17.35
CA SER A 148 2.78 -9.21 16.10
C SER A 148 2.31 -10.66 16.26
N PRO A 149 1.64 -11.25 15.24
CA PRO A 149 1.22 -12.65 15.27
C PRO A 149 2.40 -13.63 15.10
N ILE A 150 3.55 -13.15 14.62
CA ILE A 150 4.81 -13.89 14.61
C ILE A 150 5.76 -13.22 15.58
N GLN A 151 6.29 -14.01 16.52
CA GLN A 151 7.21 -13.55 17.53
C GLN A 151 8.44 -12.88 16.90
N ASP A 152 8.79 -11.69 17.41
CA ASP A 152 9.93 -10.86 17.00
C ASP A 152 9.92 -10.38 15.52
N ALA A 153 8.86 -10.66 14.77
CA ALA A 153 8.73 -10.19 13.40
C ALA A 153 8.53 -8.67 13.34
N THR A 154 9.20 -8.02 12.39
CA THR A 154 9.00 -6.61 12.05
C THR A 154 7.96 -6.46 10.95
N VAL A 155 7.52 -5.22 10.70
CA VAL A 155 6.75 -4.91 9.48
C VAL A 155 7.59 -5.28 8.25
N THR A 156 6.93 -5.83 7.24
CA THR A 156 7.58 -6.18 5.97
C THR A 156 8.23 -4.97 5.32
N LYS A 157 9.41 -5.19 4.72
CA LYS A 157 10.10 -4.18 3.90
C LYS A 157 9.60 -4.13 2.45
N ARG A 158 8.58 -4.93 2.09
CA ARG A 158 8.06 -5.02 0.72
C ARG A 158 6.66 -4.45 0.61
N ASP A 159 6.51 -3.38 -0.14
CA ASP A 159 5.23 -2.71 -0.32
C ASP A 159 4.11 -3.61 -0.85
N PHE A 160 4.40 -4.60 -1.69
CA PHE A 160 3.36 -5.50 -2.19
C PHE A 160 2.79 -6.46 -1.13
N GLN A 161 3.42 -6.52 0.04
CA GLN A 161 2.99 -7.31 1.21
C GLN A 161 2.25 -6.44 2.24
N MET A 162 2.10 -5.14 2.00
CA MET A 162 1.38 -4.20 2.88
C MET A 162 -0.12 -4.13 2.53
N PRO A 163 -0.98 -3.69 3.47
CA PRO A 163 -2.37 -3.38 3.16
C PRO A 163 -2.46 -2.32 2.05
N GLY A 164 -3.45 -2.44 1.17
CA GLY A 164 -3.65 -1.55 0.03
C GLY A 164 -2.83 -1.92 -1.22
N ALA A 165 -1.94 -2.91 -1.16
CA ALA A 165 -1.17 -3.33 -2.33
C ALA A 165 -2.04 -3.96 -3.43
N PRO A 166 -1.86 -3.62 -4.72
CA PRO A 166 -2.63 -4.22 -5.80
C PRO A 166 -2.25 -5.70 -6.04
N ARG A 167 -3.25 -6.54 -6.25
CA ARG A 167 -3.13 -7.96 -6.60
C ARG A 167 -3.59 -8.17 -8.05
N HIS A 168 -2.75 -7.72 -8.99
CA HIS A 168 -3.03 -7.70 -10.44
C HIS A 168 -3.46 -9.06 -11.00
N TYR A 169 -2.89 -10.17 -10.49
CA TYR A 169 -3.23 -11.53 -10.93
C TYR A 169 -4.66 -11.97 -10.58
N ARG A 170 -5.35 -11.26 -9.68
CA ARG A 170 -6.76 -11.52 -9.31
C ARG A 170 -7.64 -10.28 -9.33
N LEU A 171 -7.14 -9.15 -9.84
CA LEU A 171 -7.86 -7.86 -9.88
C LEU A 171 -8.37 -7.43 -8.49
N GLY A 172 -7.54 -7.61 -7.46
CA GLY A 172 -7.91 -7.30 -6.08
C GLY A 172 -6.96 -6.31 -5.42
N VAL A 173 -7.28 -5.97 -4.17
CA VAL A 173 -6.42 -5.20 -3.27
C VAL A 173 -6.07 -6.08 -2.06
N HIS A 174 -4.87 -5.91 -1.53
CA HIS A 174 -4.42 -6.62 -0.35
C HIS A 174 -5.05 -6.01 0.91
N GLU A 175 -5.68 -6.84 1.75
CA GLU A 175 -6.41 -6.38 2.94
C GLU A 175 -5.64 -6.61 4.26
N GLY A 176 -4.38 -7.04 4.19
CA GLY A 176 -3.61 -7.42 5.36
C GLY A 176 -2.11 -7.21 5.21
N LEU A 177 -1.34 -7.85 6.08
CA LEU A 177 0.11 -7.84 6.09
C LEU A 177 0.62 -9.26 5.90
N ASP A 178 1.53 -9.47 4.95
CA ASP A 178 2.15 -10.79 4.75
C ASP A 178 3.45 -10.91 5.54
N PHE A 179 3.66 -12.08 6.15
CA PHE A 179 4.88 -12.40 6.89
C PHE A 179 5.71 -13.44 6.13
N TYR A 180 6.82 -13.01 5.52
CA TYR A 180 7.77 -13.88 4.83
C TYR A 180 9.15 -13.78 5.47
N GLY A 181 9.86 -14.91 5.58
CA GLY A 181 11.11 -14.98 6.36
C GLY A 181 12.22 -14.04 5.88
N ASN A 182 12.20 -13.66 4.60
CA ASN A 182 13.16 -12.72 4.01
C ASN A 182 12.74 -11.24 4.11
N THR A 183 11.58 -10.92 4.67
CA THR A 183 11.04 -9.55 4.69
C THR A 183 10.70 -9.01 6.07
N VAL A 184 10.48 -9.89 7.06
CA VAL A 184 10.07 -9.50 8.42
C VAL A 184 11.14 -9.68 9.50
N GLY A 185 12.41 -9.89 9.10
CA GLY A 185 13.55 -9.91 10.03
C GLY A 185 13.74 -11.19 10.84
N VAL A 186 12.81 -12.14 10.79
CA VAL A 186 12.88 -13.45 11.44
C VAL A 186 12.59 -14.58 10.45
N PRO A 187 13.11 -15.81 10.66
CA PRO A 187 12.74 -16.95 9.84
C PRO A 187 11.23 -17.25 9.93
N VAL A 188 10.58 -17.38 8.77
CA VAL A 188 9.19 -17.82 8.67
C VAL A 188 9.13 -19.05 7.77
N ASN A 189 8.65 -20.16 8.31
CA ASN A 189 8.46 -21.44 7.61
C ASN A 189 7.25 -22.17 8.19
N ARG A 190 6.90 -23.35 7.65
CA ARG A 190 5.70 -24.10 8.04
C ARG A 190 5.64 -24.55 9.50
N ARG A 191 6.74 -24.48 10.24
CA ARG A 191 6.80 -24.77 11.69
C ARG A 191 6.73 -23.51 12.55
N THR A 192 6.73 -22.32 11.94
CA THR A 192 6.64 -21.05 12.67
C THR A 192 5.27 -20.94 13.33
N PRO A 193 5.21 -20.79 14.67
CA PRO A 193 3.95 -20.59 15.38
C PRO A 193 3.32 -19.25 15.01
N VAL A 194 1.99 -19.26 14.85
CA VAL A 194 1.14 -18.07 14.74
C VAL A 194 0.45 -17.86 16.08
N ARG A 195 0.49 -16.63 16.58
CA ARG A 195 -0.02 -16.24 17.89
C ARG A 195 -1.19 -15.28 17.77
N ALA A 196 -2.14 -15.36 18.71
CA ALA A 196 -3.20 -14.38 18.83
C ALA A 196 -2.61 -12.98 19.12
N VAL A 197 -3.01 -11.98 18.32
CA VAL A 197 -2.50 -10.60 18.44
C VAL A 197 -3.02 -9.86 19.67
N ALA A 198 -4.15 -10.28 20.23
CA ALA A 198 -4.77 -9.75 21.43
C ALA A 198 -5.68 -10.83 22.05
N ASP A 199 -6.16 -10.59 23.27
CA ASP A 199 -7.20 -11.41 23.90
C ASP A 199 -8.49 -11.34 23.06
N GLY A 200 -9.26 -12.42 22.98
CA GLY A 200 -10.50 -12.40 22.22
C GLY A 200 -11.24 -13.72 22.13
N LEU A 201 -12.33 -13.71 21.37
CA LEU A 201 -13.19 -14.86 21.11
C LEU A 201 -13.00 -15.33 19.67
N VAL A 202 -12.71 -16.61 19.48
CA VAL A 202 -12.66 -17.22 18.14
C VAL A 202 -14.08 -17.25 17.58
N ILE A 203 -14.33 -16.49 16.52
CA ILE A 203 -15.64 -16.42 15.83
C ILE A 203 -15.66 -17.23 14.53
N ARG A 204 -14.50 -17.71 14.07
CA ARG A 204 -14.37 -18.65 12.95
C ARG A 204 -13.07 -19.43 13.08
N ALA A 205 -13.12 -20.75 12.89
CA ALA A 205 -11.92 -21.58 12.75
C ALA A 205 -12.16 -22.66 11.69
N LEU A 206 -11.43 -22.60 10.58
CA LEU A 206 -11.55 -23.59 9.50
C LEU A 206 -10.68 -24.81 9.78
N VAL A 207 -11.02 -25.57 10.82
CA VAL A 207 -10.25 -26.74 11.28
C VAL A 207 -10.23 -27.83 10.20
N ASP A 208 -11.37 -28.09 9.57
CA ASP A 208 -11.55 -29.07 8.49
C ASP A 208 -11.42 -28.44 7.09
N TYR A 209 -10.53 -27.45 6.94
CA TYR A 209 -10.31 -26.79 5.65
C TYR A 209 -9.75 -27.74 4.60
N GLU A 210 -10.44 -27.80 3.47
CA GLU A 210 -9.97 -28.45 2.24
C GLU A 210 -9.39 -27.42 1.25
N PRO A 211 -8.21 -27.68 0.66
CA PRO A 211 -7.61 -26.81 -0.34
C PRO A 211 -8.51 -26.56 -1.55
N VAL A 212 -8.48 -25.33 -2.05
CA VAL A 212 -9.14 -24.94 -3.31
C VAL A 212 -8.59 -25.80 -4.46
N THR A 213 -9.49 -26.47 -5.18
CA THR A 213 -9.12 -27.27 -6.36
C THR A 213 -8.75 -26.39 -7.55
N THR A 214 -7.97 -26.93 -8.49
CA THR A 214 -7.63 -26.21 -9.73
C THR A 214 -8.88 -25.75 -10.50
N VAL A 215 -9.91 -26.60 -10.58
CA VAL A 215 -11.17 -26.28 -11.28
C VAL A 215 -11.89 -25.10 -10.61
N GLN A 216 -11.94 -25.06 -9.27
CA GLN A 216 -12.50 -23.92 -8.54
C GLN A 216 -11.66 -22.66 -8.75
N ALA A 217 -10.33 -22.76 -8.69
CA ALA A 217 -9.43 -21.64 -8.89
C ALA A 217 -9.59 -21.02 -10.29
N ASP A 218 -9.72 -21.85 -11.33
CA ASP A 218 -9.94 -21.41 -12.72
C ASP A 218 -11.29 -20.71 -12.88
N ALA A 219 -12.36 -21.27 -12.29
CA ALA A 219 -13.68 -20.65 -12.29
C ALA A 219 -13.70 -19.28 -11.60
N TRP A 220 -13.05 -19.18 -10.43
CA TRP A 220 -12.91 -17.93 -9.69
C TRP A 220 -12.08 -16.88 -10.43
N ALA A 221 -11.01 -17.31 -11.12
CA ALA A 221 -10.21 -16.43 -11.96
C ALA A 221 -11.02 -15.90 -13.16
N ALA A 222 -11.82 -16.75 -13.79
CA ALA A 222 -12.72 -16.35 -14.87
C ALA A 222 -13.79 -15.36 -14.39
N GLN A 223 -14.41 -15.62 -13.23
CA GLN A 223 -15.38 -14.72 -12.60
C GLN A 223 -14.76 -13.35 -12.29
N SER A 224 -13.58 -13.34 -11.66
CA SER A 224 -12.91 -12.08 -11.31
C SER A 224 -12.55 -11.25 -12.55
N ARG A 225 -12.07 -11.91 -13.62
CA ARG A 225 -11.81 -11.26 -14.91
C ARG A 225 -13.07 -10.68 -15.54
N SER A 226 -14.18 -11.42 -15.50
CA SER A 226 -15.46 -10.96 -16.05
C SER A 226 -16.02 -9.75 -15.30
N LEU A 227 -15.79 -9.65 -14.00
CA LEU A 227 -16.31 -8.57 -13.15
C LEU A 227 -15.35 -7.37 -13.07
N GLY A 228 -14.07 -7.56 -13.39
CA GLY A 228 -13.05 -6.54 -13.24
C GLY A 228 -12.55 -6.36 -11.80
N TYR A 229 -12.99 -7.18 -10.85
CA TYR A 229 -12.54 -7.20 -9.45
C TYR A 229 -12.64 -8.61 -8.84
N THR A 230 -11.94 -8.89 -7.72
CA THR A 230 -12.16 -10.13 -6.94
C THR A 230 -13.42 -10.02 -6.07
N PRO A 231 -14.45 -10.86 -6.24
CA PRO A 231 -15.62 -10.88 -5.35
C PRO A 231 -15.26 -11.29 -3.90
N PRO A 232 -15.98 -10.80 -2.88
CA PRO A 232 -15.70 -11.11 -1.47
C PRO A 232 -15.65 -12.61 -1.15
N GLU A 233 -16.57 -13.40 -1.71
CA GLU A 233 -16.65 -14.85 -1.51
C GLU A 233 -15.46 -15.59 -2.13
N VAL A 234 -15.02 -15.15 -3.31
CA VAL A 234 -13.81 -15.67 -3.97
C VAL A 234 -12.58 -15.31 -3.17
N LEU A 235 -12.49 -14.07 -2.70
CA LEU A 235 -11.39 -13.61 -1.86
C LEU A 235 -11.33 -14.40 -0.54
N ASP A 236 -12.46 -14.70 0.08
CA ASP A 236 -12.51 -15.54 1.29
C ASP A 236 -12.00 -16.95 1.04
N GLY A 237 -12.37 -17.55 -0.09
CA GLY A 237 -11.82 -18.83 -0.52
C GLY A 237 -10.30 -18.77 -0.74
N TYR A 238 -9.79 -17.72 -1.36
CA TYR A 238 -8.35 -17.53 -1.58
C TYR A 238 -7.54 -17.37 -0.29
N ARG A 239 -8.14 -16.93 0.83
CA ARG A 239 -7.44 -16.87 2.13
C ARG A 239 -7.10 -18.27 2.68
N GLY A 240 -7.66 -19.33 2.11
CA GLY A 240 -7.35 -20.71 2.48
C GLY A 240 -7.83 -21.09 3.87
N ARG A 241 -7.00 -21.81 4.63
CA ARG A 241 -7.28 -22.14 6.03
C ARG A 241 -7.18 -20.87 6.89
N GLN A 242 -8.21 -20.62 7.71
CA GLN A 242 -8.37 -19.37 8.44
C GLN A 242 -8.78 -19.53 9.90
N ILE A 243 -8.39 -18.56 10.73
CA ILE A 243 -8.96 -18.28 12.05
C ILE A 243 -9.38 -16.82 12.08
N TRP A 244 -10.55 -16.50 12.63
CA TRP A 244 -11.00 -15.13 12.89
C TRP A 244 -11.27 -14.97 14.39
N ILE A 245 -10.71 -13.93 14.99
CA ILE A 245 -10.86 -13.62 16.43
C ILE A 245 -11.48 -12.24 16.57
N ASP A 246 -12.59 -12.16 17.30
CA ASP A 246 -13.21 -10.91 17.74
C ASP A 246 -12.56 -10.43 19.04
N HIS A 247 -12.15 -9.16 19.06
CA HIS A 247 -11.51 -8.50 20.18
C HIS A 247 -12.42 -7.49 20.88
N GLY A 248 -13.70 -7.41 20.47
CA GLY A 248 -14.63 -6.37 20.88
C GLY A 248 -14.47 -5.08 20.08
N ASN A 249 -15.35 -4.11 20.32
CA ASN A 249 -15.37 -2.79 19.66
C ASN A 249 -15.34 -2.84 18.12
N GLY A 250 -15.83 -3.92 17.53
CA GLY A 250 -15.81 -4.13 16.07
C GLY A 250 -14.45 -4.50 15.48
N VAL A 251 -13.45 -4.81 16.31
CA VAL A 251 -12.10 -5.20 15.87
C VAL A 251 -11.98 -6.71 15.73
N ILE A 252 -11.71 -7.17 14.50
CA ILE A 252 -11.52 -8.59 14.19
C ILE A 252 -10.13 -8.79 13.59
N SER A 253 -9.34 -9.71 14.13
CA SER A 253 -8.13 -10.21 13.47
C SER A 253 -8.44 -11.45 12.64
N ARG A 254 -7.92 -11.51 11.41
CA ARG A 254 -8.07 -12.64 10.49
C ARG A 254 -6.69 -13.19 10.15
N TYR A 255 -6.49 -14.48 10.41
CA TYR A 255 -5.28 -15.22 10.10
C TYR A 255 -5.57 -16.12 8.90
N ALA A 256 -4.78 -15.99 7.84
CA ALA A 256 -5.00 -16.69 6.56
C ALA A 256 -3.79 -17.55 6.20
N HIS A 257 -3.99 -18.47 5.25
CA HIS A 257 -2.97 -19.38 4.74
C HIS A 257 -2.30 -20.23 5.83
N LEU A 258 -3.08 -20.70 6.80
CA LEU A 258 -2.57 -21.48 7.92
C LEU A 258 -2.23 -22.93 7.52
N GLY A 259 -1.10 -23.44 8.01
CA GLY A 259 -0.65 -24.81 7.78
C GLY A 259 -1.41 -25.84 8.62
N GLY A 260 -1.87 -25.41 9.78
CA GLY A 260 -2.66 -26.17 10.76
C GLY A 260 -3.16 -25.24 11.86
N ILE A 261 -4.23 -25.65 12.54
CA ILE A 261 -4.84 -24.93 13.66
C ILE A 261 -4.57 -25.75 14.92
N GLU A 262 -4.18 -25.10 16.01
CA GLU A 262 -3.87 -25.79 17.27
C GLU A 262 -5.14 -26.44 17.87
N PRO A 263 -5.01 -27.59 18.55
CA PRO A 263 -6.13 -28.24 19.22
C PRO A 263 -6.83 -27.30 20.21
N GLY A 264 -8.16 -27.31 20.20
CA GLY A 264 -8.99 -26.47 21.06
C GLY A 264 -9.23 -25.05 20.53
N ILE A 265 -8.59 -24.64 19.42
CA ILE A 265 -8.92 -23.39 18.73
C ILE A 265 -10.09 -23.64 17.78
N VAL A 266 -11.30 -23.50 18.33
CA VAL A 266 -12.58 -23.69 17.65
C VAL A 266 -13.49 -22.48 17.88
N GLU A 267 -14.57 -22.36 17.12
CA GLU A 267 -15.57 -21.32 17.34
C GLU A 267 -16.09 -21.34 18.79
N GLY A 268 -16.13 -20.16 19.41
CA GLY A 268 -16.49 -19.98 20.82
C GLY A 268 -15.34 -20.13 21.82
N ALA A 269 -14.14 -20.52 21.39
CA ALA A 269 -12.97 -20.58 22.27
C ALA A 269 -12.44 -19.18 22.59
N GLU A 270 -12.13 -18.93 23.86
CA GLU A 270 -11.37 -17.74 24.28
C GLU A 270 -9.87 -17.96 24.06
N VAL A 271 -9.18 -16.91 23.63
CA VAL A 271 -7.73 -16.91 23.46
C VAL A 271 -7.10 -15.71 24.15
N ALA A 272 -5.90 -15.90 24.68
CA ALA A 272 -5.09 -14.83 25.25
C ALA A 272 -4.06 -14.32 24.24
N ARG A 273 -3.70 -13.04 24.33
CA ARG A 273 -2.63 -12.43 23.55
C ARG A 273 -1.34 -13.23 23.68
N GLY A 274 -0.74 -13.58 22.55
CA GLY A 274 0.49 -14.36 22.49
C GLY A 274 0.29 -15.88 22.58
N GLN A 275 -0.92 -16.37 22.86
CA GLN A 275 -1.25 -17.80 22.77
C GLN A 275 -1.00 -18.30 21.35
N VAL A 276 -0.34 -19.45 21.22
CA VAL A 276 -0.18 -20.12 19.92
C VAL A 276 -1.54 -20.65 19.48
N ILE A 277 -1.97 -20.29 18.27
CA ILE A 277 -3.28 -20.66 17.72
C ILE A 277 -3.17 -21.51 16.45
N ALA A 278 -2.03 -21.48 15.78
CA ALA A 278 -1.80 -22.16 14.50
C ALA A 278 -0.31 -22.20 14.15
N ASN A 279 0.02 -22.81 13.00
CA ASN A 279 1.30 -22.69 12.34
C ASN A 279 1.14 -22.15 10.91
N VAL A 280 2.19 -21.53 10.37
CA VAL A 280 2.22 -21.01 8.98
C VAL A 280 2.07 -22.14 7.95
N GLY A 281 1.39 -21.88 6.82
CA GLY A 281 1.11 -22.85 5.74
C GLY A 281 1.83 -22.58 4.42
#